data_AF-A0A6N2ZYC3-F1
#
_entry.id   AF-A0A6N2ZYC3-F1
#
_cell.length_a   1.000
_cell.length_b   1.000
_cell.length_c   1.000
_cell.angle_alpha   90.00
_cell.angle_beta   90.00
_cell.angle_gamma   90.00
#
_symmetry.space_group_name_H-M   'P 1'
#
loop_
_entity.id
_entity.type
_entity.pdbx_description
1 polymer ?
#
loop_
_entity_poly.entity_id
_entity_poly.type
_entity_poly.pdbx_seq_one_letter_code
_entity_poly.pdbx_strand_id
1 'polypeptide(L)'
;MVMNLLEETLAKLKYLVSENRFSLVNRRNPRAQAVEADLAKVIVQQLSLNDYKKHELDRNGSHEYVWVFKTEYGVFYYLKFKINQDTNWVKFISFHESYNE
;
A
#
# COMPACT_ATOMS: atom_id res chain seq x y z
N MET A 1 21.09 6.49 -13.62
CA MET A 1 20.17 7.30 -12.80
C MET A 1 19.76 6.40 -11.65
N VAL A 2 20.12 6.75 -10.41
CA VAL A 2 19.72 5.96 -9.24
C VAL A 2 18.29 6.39 -8.92
N MET A 3 17.32 5.48 -9.03
CA MET A 3 15.96 5.74 -8.54
C MET A 3 16.03 5.94 -7.04
N ASN A 4 15.27 6.88 -6.49
CA ASN A 4 15.21 7.02 -5.04
C ASN A 4 14.37 5.87 -4.44
N LEU A 5 14.59 5.54 -3.16
CA LEU A 5 13.93 4.41 -2.47
C LEU A 5 12.39 4.44 -2.61
N LEU A 6 11.78 5.63 -2.67
CA LEU A 6 10.35 5.80 -2.83
C LEU A 6 9.89 5.35 -4.24
N GLU A 7 10.59 5.77 -5.28
CA GLU A 7 10.32 5.35 -6.66
C GLU A 7 10.47 3.84 -6.84
N GLU A 8 11.54 3.26 -6.30
CA GLU A 8 11.77 1.81 -6.33
C GLU A 8 10.67 1.05 -5.61
N THR A 9 10.26 1.54 -4.44
CA THR A 9 9.18 0.92 -3.67
C THR A 9 7.84 1.03 -4.40
N LEU A 10 7.53 2.19 -4.98
CA LEU A 10 6.28 2.37 -5.73
C LEU A 10 6.25 1.47 -6.97
N ALA A 11 7.34 1.37 -7.71
CA ALA A 11 7.46 0.46 -8.86
C ALA A 11 7.29 -1.00 -8.42
N LYS A 12 7.95 -1.40 -7.32
CA LYS A 12 7.85 -2.76 -6.77
C LYS A 12 6.43 -3.07 -6.28
N LEU A 13 5.78 -2.12 -5.60
CA LEU A 13 4.37 -2.25 -5.19
C LEU A 13 3.46 -2.52 -6.39
N LYS A 14 3.55 -1.67 -7.43
CA LYS A 14 2.73 -1.80 -8.64
C LYS A 14 2.91 -3.14 -9.32
N TYR A 15 4.17 -3.57 -9.48
CA TYR A 15 4.51 -4.86 -10.07
C TYR A 15 3.95 -6.04 -9.26
N LEU A 16 4.16 -6.08 -7.95
CA LEU A 16 3.70 -7.21 -7.14
C LEU A 16 2.17 -7.29 -7.08
N VAL A 17 1.48 -6.15 -7.08
CA VAL A 17 0.02 -6.12 -7.08
C VAL A 17 -0.56 -6.54 -8.44
N SER A 18 0.06 -6.17 -9.57
CA SER A 18 -0.37 -6.66 -10.88
C SER A 18 -0.23 -8.18 -11.01
N GLU A 19 0.78 -8.76 -10.36
CA GLU A 19 1.02 -10.21 -10.31
C GLU A 19 0.16 -10.95 -9.27
N ASN A 20 -0.83 -10.30 -8.65
CA ASN A 20 -1.64 -10.85 -7.56
C ASN A 20 -0.82 -11.32 -6.33
N ARG A 21 0.39 -10.78 -6.13
CA ARG A 21 1.28 -11.12 -5.00
C ARG A 21 1.05 -10.20 -3.81
N PHE A 22 -0.19 -10.18 -3.34
CA PHE A 22 -0.56 -9.36 -2.21
C PHE A 22 -1.64 -10.01 -1.33
N SER A 23 -1.70 -9.57 -0.08
CA SER A 23 -2.80 -9.88 0.82
C SER A 23 -3.37 -8.62 1.45
N LEU A 24 -4.69 -8.61 1.59
CA LEU A 24 -5.45 -7.57 2.30
C LEU A 24 -5.74 -8.09 3.70
N VAL A 25 -5.28 -7.38 4.73
CA VAL A 25 -5.63 -7.75 6.11
C VAL A 25 -7.08 -7.36 6.36
N ASN A 26 -7.95 -8.36 6.53
CA ASN A 26 -9.33 -8.15 6.96
C ASN A 26 -9.34 -7.50 8.35
N ARG A 27 -9.80 -6.26 8.44
CA ARG A 27 -9.96 -5.59 9.72
C ARG A 27 -11.20 -6.15 10.44
N ARG A 28 -11.08 -6.34 11.76
CA ARG A 28 -12.21 -6.69 12.63
C ARG A 28 -13.20 -5.54 12.84
N ASN A 29 -12.86 -4.32 12.40
CA ASN A 29 -13.72 -3.14 12.58
C ASN A 29 -14.77 -3.08 11.45
N PRO A 30 -16.07 -3.21 11.76
CA PRO A 30 -17.14 -3.23 10.76
C PRO A 30 -17.29 -1.94 9.96
N ARG A 31 -16.74 -0.81 10.46
CA ARG A 31 -16.83 0.51 9.80
C ARG A 31 -15.74 0.78 8.78
N ALA A 32 -14.69 -0.07 8.73
CA ALA A 32 -13.71 0.00 7.68
C ALA A 32 -14.16 -0.95 6.57
N GLN A 33 -14.86 -0.41 5.56
CA GLN A 33 -15.22 -1.19 4.40
C GLN A 33 -13.93 -1.72 3.75
N ALA A 34 -13.82 -3.03 3.66
CA ALA A 34 -12.67 -3.67 3.05
C ALA A 34 -12.67 -3.35 1.55
N VAL A 35 -11.53 -2.90 1.03
CA VAL A 35 -11.34 -2.74 -0.41
C VAL A 35 -11.26 -4.14 -1.03
N GLU A 36 -12.11 -4.41 -2.02
CA GLU A 36 -12.04 -5.66 -2.79
C GLU A 36 -10.72 -5.77 -3.56
N ALA A 37 -10.23 -6.99 -3.77
CA ALA A 37 -8.91 -7.23 -4.39
C ALA A 37 -8.76 -6.55 -5.75
N ASP A 38 -9.81 -6.53 -6.57
CA ASP A 38 -9.75 -5.91 -7.90
C ASP A 38 -9.72 -4.37 -7.82
N LEU A 39 -10.46 -3.77 -6.89
CA LEU A 39 -10.39 -2.33 -6.65
C LEU A 39 -9.01 -1.92 -6.10
N ALA A 40 -8.43 -2.75 -5.22
CA ALA A 40 -7.08 -2.52 -4.70
C ALA A 40 -6.04 -2.48 -5.83
N LYS A 41 -6.14 -3.37 -6.83
CA LYS A 41 -5.25 -3.36 -8.00
C LYS A 41 -5.38 -2.05 -8.78
N VAL A 42 -6.61 -1.65 -9.10
CA VAL A 42 -6.87 -0.43 -9.87
C VAL A 42 -6.26 0.79 -9.18
N ILE A 43 -6.55 0.98 -7.89
CA ILE A 43 -6.04 2.10 -7.10
C ILE A 43 -4.50 2.08 -7.06
N VAL A 44 -3.89 0.92 -6.80
CA VAL A 44 -2.42 0.81 -6.73
C VAL A 44 -1.75 1.16 -8.06
N GLN A 45 -2.33 0.75 -9.21
CA GLN A 45 -1.77 1.10 -10.51
C GLN A 45 -1.79 2.61 -10.77
N GLN A 46 -2.75 3.34 -10.20
CA GLN A 46 -2.87 4.79 -10.35
C GLN A 46 -2.01 5.61 -9.39
N LEU A 47 -1.44 4.99 -8.34
CA LEU A 47 -0.58 5.70 -7.38
C LEU A 47 0.57 6.44 -8.08
N SER A 48 0.84 7.64 -7.59
CA SER A 48 1.95 8.49 -7.98
C SER A 48 2.84 8.79 -6.78
N LEU A 49 3.98 9.44 -7.02
CA LEU A 49 4.86 9.90 -5.95
C LEU A 49 4.20 10.97 -5.07
N ASN A 50 3.21 11.71 -5.58
CA ASN A 50 2.51 12.76 -4.83
C ASN A 50 1.54 12.19 -3.78
N ASP A 51 1.14 10.92 -3.93
CA ASP A 51 0.27 10.22 -2.99
C ASP A 51 1.04 9.73 -1.76
N TYR A 52 2.37 9.77 -1.80
CA TYR A 52 3.22 9.36 -0.69
C TYR A 52 3.04 10.29 0.51
N LYS A 53 2.84 9.70 1.70
CA LYS A 53 2.74 10.46 2.97
C LYS A 53 3.95 10.27 3.84
N LYS A 54 4.34 9.02 4.10
CA LYS A 54 5.52 8.69 4.92
C LYS A 54 5.88 7.21 4.81
N HIS A 55 7.09 6.86 5.25
CA HIS A 55 7.46 5.51 5.65
C HIS A 55 8.05 5.52 7.06
N GLU A 56 7.89 4.43 7.78
CA GLU A 56 8.44 4.23 9.13
C GLU A 56 9.00 2.81 9.26
N LEU A 57 10.01 2.60 10.10
CA LEU A 57 10.51 1.24 10.37
C LEU A 57 9.42 0.41 11.06
N ASP A 58 9.27 -0.85 10.63
CA ASP A 58 8.38 -1.80 11.28
C ASP A 58 8.89 -2.05 12.71
N ARG A 59 8.03 -1.77 13.70
CA ARG A 59 8.38 -1.82 15.12
C ARG A 59 8.60 -3.24 15.65
N ASN A 60 8.36 -4.26 14.82
CA ASN A 60 8.59 -5.66 15.17
C ASN A 60 10.03 -6.15 14.94
N GLY A 61 10.95 -5.28 14.50
CA GLY A 61 12.37 -5.65 14.32
C GLY A 61 12.71 -6.35 13.00
N SER A 62 11.77 -6.42 12.06
CA SER A 62 12.01 -7.00 10.72
C SER A 62 12.90 -6.16 9.80
N HIS A 63 13.28 -4.94 10.21
CA HIS A 63 13.96 -3.93 9.38
C HIS A 63 13.19 -3.57 8.09
N GLU A 64 11.95 -4.04 7.94
CA GLU A 64 11.07 -3.66 6.83
C GLU A 64 10.53 -2.25 7.06
N TYR A 65 10.36 -1.49 5.98
CA TYR A 65 9.61 -0.24 6.04
C TYR A 65 8.11 -0.52 5.93
N VAL A 66 7.34 0.20 6.73
CA VAL A 66 5.90 0.34 6.57
C VAL A 66 5.62 1.63 5.84
N TRP A 67 5.02 1.51 4.66
CA TRP A 67 4.76 2.60 3.74
C TRP A 67 3.33 3.07 3.84
N VAL A 68 3.14 4.39 3.74
CA VAL A 68 1.84 5.04 3.82
C VAL A 68 1.63 5.94 2.62
N PHE A 69 0.56 5.66 1.88
CA PHE A 69 0.07 6.46 0.77
C PHE A 69 -1.37 6.90 1.05
N LYS A 70 -1.75 8.04 0.48
CA LYS A 70 -3.13 8.49 0.43
C LYS A 70 -3.38 9.10 -0.94
N THR A 71 -4.37 8.56 -1.64
CA THR A 71 -4.67 8.90 -3.03
C THR A 71 -6.16 9.13 -3.22
N GLU A 72 -6.54 9.84 -4.27
CA GLU A 72 -7.92 10.10 -4.64
C GLU A 72 -8.32 9.22 -5.84
N TYR A 73 -9.36 8.42 -5.65
CA TYR A 73 -9.97 7.63 -6.72
C TYR A 73 -11.50 7.69 -6.56
N GLY A 74 -12.10 8.80 -6.97
CA GLY A 74 -13.50 9.15 -6.67
C GLY A 74 -13.74 9.53 -5.21
N VAL A 75 -13.10 8.83 -4.28
CA VAL A 75 -12.96 9.18 -2.86
C VAL A 75 -11.50 9.03 -2.42
N PHE A 76 -11.14 9.55 -1.25
CA PHE A 76 -9.79 9.36 -0.72
C PHE A 76 -9.61 7.94 -0.18
N TYR A 77 -8.51 7.30 -0.55
CA TYR A 77 -8.09 6.01 -0.03
C TYR A 77 -6.82 6.15 0.80
N TYR A 78 -6.80 5.49 1.95
CA TYR A 78 -5.61 5.36 2.79
C TYR A 78 -5.03 3.95 2.64
N LEU A 79 -3.75 3.88 2.27
CA LEU A 79 -3.02 2.64 2.08
C LEU A 79 -1.84 2.60 3.05
N LYS A 80 -1.76 1.54 3.86
CA LYS A 80 -0.62 1.20 4.70
C LYS A 80 -0.18 -0.21 4.38
N PHE A 81 1.05 -0.39 3.93
CA PHE A 81 1.54 -1.69 3.49
C PHE A 81 3.00 -1.91 3.85
N LYS A 82 3.43 -3.16 3.74
CA LYS A 82 4.84 -3.54 3.75
C LYS A 82 5.12 -4.52 2.62
N ILE A 83 6.36 -4.50 2.12
CA ILE A 83 6.85 -5.44 1.13
C ILE A 83 7.81 -6.37 1.85
N ASN A 84 7.45 -7.66 1.93
CA ASN A 84 8.39 -8.65 2.40
C ASN A 84 9.39 -8.94 1.28
N GLN A 85 10.66 -8.60 1.52
CA GLN A 85 11.70 -8.66 0.50
C GLN A 85 12.06 -10.11 0.13
N ASP A 86 12.02 -11.02 1.11
CA ASP A 86 12.39 -12.43 0.91
C ASP A 86 11.36 -13.17 0.04
N THR A 87 10.08 -12.93 0.29
CA THR A 87 8.97 -13.60 -0.42
C THR A 87 8.46 -12.79 -1.61
N ASN A 88 8.92 -11.55 -1.80
CA ASN A 88 8.37 -10.60 -2.77
C ASN A 88 6.85 -10.53 -2.69
N TRP A 89 6.33 -10.31 -1.48
CA TRP A 89 4.90 -10.29 -1.20
C TRP A 89 4.49 -8.97 -0.54
N VAL A 90 3.39 -8.38 -1.00
CA VAL A 90 2.82 -7.16 -0.40
C VAL A 90 1.79 -7.52 0.65
N LYS A 91 1.95 -7.02 1.87
CA LYS A 91 0.93 -7.10 2.91
C LYS A 91 0.32 -5.73 3.12
N PHE A 92 -0.93 -5.53 2.69
CA PHE A 92 -1.71 -4.35 3.04
C PHE A 92 -2.22 -4.48 4.48
N ILE A 93 -1.58 -3.75 5.39
CA ILE A 93 -1.96 -3.64 6.80
C ILE A 93 -3.24 -2.80 6.95
N SER A 94 -3.41 -1.82 6.07
CA SER A 94 -4.60 -0.99 5.95
C SER A 94 -4.85 -0.67 4.50
N PHE A 95 -6.09 -0.86 4.05
CA PHE A 95 -6.55 -0.34 2.77
C PHE A 95 -8.04 -0.06 2.90
N HIS A 96 -8.42 1.21 2.97
CA HIS A 96 -9.81 1.62 3.13
C HIS A 96 -10.00 3.06 2.66
N GLU A 97 -11.26 3.43 2.44
CA GLU A 97 -11.69 4.80 2.24
C GLU A 97 -11.36 5.67 3.47
N SER A 98 -10.98 6.91 3.24
CA SER A 98 -10.61 7.89 4.25
C SER A 98 -11.55 9.08 4.12
N TYR A 99 -12.35 9.31 5.16
CA TYR A 99 -13.35 10.38 5.17
C TYR A 99 -12.80 11.76 5.56
N ASN A 100 -11.51 11.87 5.83
CA ASN A 100 -10.84 13.13 6.14
C ASN A 100 -9.86 13.44 5.01
N GLU A 101 -9.92 14.66 4.46
CA GLU A 101 -8.96 15.23 3.48
C GLU A 101 -7.57 15.46 4.08
#